data_AF-A0A0R3M3L0-F1
#
_entry.id   AF-A0A0R3M3L0-F1
#
_cell.length_a   1.000
_cell.length_b   1.000
_cell.length_c   1.000
_cell.angle_alpha   90.00
_cell.angle_beta   90.00
_cell.angle_gamma   90.00
#
_symmetry.space_group_name_H-M   'P 1'
#
loop_
_entity.id
_entity.type
_entity.pdbx_description
1 polymer ?
#
loop_
_entity_poly.entity_id
_entity_poly.type
_entity_poly.pdbx_seq_one_letter_code
_entity_poly.pdbx_strand_id
1 'polypeptide(L)'
;MTTLTETDRDALQRAFDEARRDPVERKRIDRWLGERDWASVAQSRAVICQEKNLHLAPWQLPPTSNTIANHLETVLLEPYGSSGRRESGEILRKMLQLGLSRFEPHPLQAIAEAEQRQAVK
;
A
#
# COMPACT_ATOMS: atom_id res chain seq x y z
N MET A 1 10.11 -14.62 7.50
CA MET A 1 9.37 -13.96 6.40
C MET A 1 7.90 -14.00 6.78
N THR A 2 7.23 -12.86 6.83
CA THR A 2 5.79 -12.81 7.13
C THR A 2 5.03 -13.46 5.98
N THR A 3 4.23 -14.48 6.28
CA THR A 3 3.41 -15.18 5.29
C THR A 3 2.30 -14.23 4.79
N LEU A 4 2.19 -14.04 3.47
CA LEU A 4 1.12 -13.23 2.88
C LEU A 4 -0.25 -13.90 3.13
N THR A 5 -1.19 -13.12 3.65
CA THR A 5 -2.60 -13.53 3.78
C THR A 5 -3.28 -13.57 2.41
N GLU A 6 -4.50 -14.13 2.32
CA GLU A 6 -5.29 -14.07 1.09
C GLU A 6 -5.66 -12.64 0.72
N THR A 7 -6.04 -11.82 1.71
CA THR A 7 -6.30 -10.38 1.53
C THR A 7 -5.07 -9.63 1.00
N ASP A 8 -3.87 -9.98 1.48
CA ASP A 8 -2.63 -9.39 0.96
C ASP A 8 -2.38 -9.78 -0.49
N ARG A 9 -2.60 -11.05 -0.85
CA ARG A 9 -2.43 -11.51 -2.23
C ARG A 9 -3.41 -10.82 -3.17
N ASP A 10 -4.67 -10.66 -2.77
CA ASP A 10 -5.67 -9.93 -3.56
C ASP A 10 -5.27 -8.47 -3.78
N ALA A 11 -4.89 -7.76 -2.72
CA ALA A 11 -4.46 -6.37 -2.82
C ALA A 11 -3.21 -6.21 -3.69
N LEU A 12 -2.23 -7.12 -3.53
CA LEU A 12 -1.02 -7.17 -4.35
C LEU A 12 -1.33 -7.47 -5.83
N GLN A 13 -2.28 -8.37 -6.10
CA GLN A 13 -2.73 -8.67 -7.46
C GLN A 13 -3.38 -7.45 -8.10
N ARG A 14 -4.25 -6.72 -7.38
CA ARG A 14 -4.87 -5.48 -7.88
C ARG A 14 -3.82 -4.40 -8.21
N ALA A 15 -2.84 -4.19 -7.33
CA ALA A 15 -1.73 -3.26 -7.58
C ALA A 15 -0.87 -3.67 -8.79
N PHE A 16 -0.60 -4.96 -8.91
CA PHE A 16 0.16 -5.53 -10.02
C PHE A 16 -0.58 -5.35 -11.36
N ASP A 17 -1.87 -5.65 -11.41
CA ASP A 17 -2.69 -5.52 -12.62
C ASP A 17 -2.87 -4.07 -13.03
N GLU A 18 -3.06 -3.16 -12.08
CA GLU A 18 -3.13 -1.72 -12.35
C GLU A 18 -1.85 -1.23 -13.03
N ALA A 19 -0.68 -1.57 -12.46
CA ALA A 19 0.60 -1.18 -13.03
C ALA A 19 0.84 -1.76 -14.44
N ARG A 20 0.33 -2.97 -14.73
CA ARG A 20 0.43 -3.57 -16.06
C ARG A 20 -0.44 -2.91 -17.13
N ARG A 21 -1.39 -2.04 -16.76
CA ARG A 21 -2.21 -1.29 -17.73
C ARG A 21 -1.37 -0.30 -18.53
N ASP A 22 -0.31 0.25 -17.94
CA ASP A 22 0.65 1.09 -18.64
C ASP A 22 1.66 0.21 -19.42
N PRO A 23 1.78 0.37 -20.75
CA PRO A 23 2.73 -0.39 -21.57
C PRO A 23 4.20 -0.25 -21.15
N VAL A 24 4.61 0.91 -20.61
CA VAL A 24 5.97 1.15 -20.15
C VAL A 24 6.25 0.37 -18.87
N GLU A 25 5.35 0.48 -17.90
CA GLU A 25 5.46 -0.26 -16.64
C GLU A 25 5.32 -1.77 -16.87
N ARG A 26 4.50 -2.22 -17.82
CA ARG A 26 4.41 -3.63 -18.21
C ARG A 26 5.76 -4.22 -18.61
N LYS A 27 6.51 -3.54 -19.48
CA LYS A 27 7.86 -3.99 -19.88
C LYS A 27 8.82 -4.05 -18.69
N ARG A 28 8.73 -3.08 -17.78
CA ARG A 28 9.55 -3.03 -16.56
C ARG A 28 9.22 -4.19 -15.61
N ILE A 29 7.93 -4.48 -15.45
CA ILE A 29 7.42 -5.61 -14.65
C ILE A 29 7.86 -6.94 -15.24
N ASP A 30 7.71 -7.13 -16.55
CA ASP A 30 8.11 -8.38 -17.23
C ASP A 30 9.61 -8.64 -17.07
N ARG A 31 10.45 -7.59 -17.17
CA ARG A 31 11.89 -7.71 -16.86
C ARG A 31 12.12 -8.12 -15.41
N TRP A 32 11.48 -7.47 -14.45
CA TRP A 32 11.67 -7.78 -13.02
C TRP A 32 11.20 -9.17 -12.64
N LEU A 33 10.15 -9.70 -13.28
CA LEU A 33 9.71 -11.08 -13.08
C LEU A 33 10.72 -12.12 -13.59
N GLY A 34 11.65 -11.73 -14.48
CA GLY A 34 12.79 -12.59 -14.84
C GLY A 34 13.86 -12.68 -13.76
N GLU A 35 13.86 -11.78 -12.77
CA GLU A 35 14.92 -11.64 -11.76
C GLU A 35 14.42 -11.83 -10.32
N ARG A 36 13.12 -11.63 -10.07
CA ARG A 36 12.51 -11.56 -8.74
C ARG A 36 11.21 -12.36 -8.72
N ASP A 37 10.83 -12.83 -7.53
CA ASP A 37 9.52 -13.46 -7.36
C ASP A 37 8.37 -12.45 -7.54
N TRP A 38 7.19 -12.97 -7.87
CA TRP A 38 5.98 -12.17 -8.09
C TRP A 38 5.63 -11.30 -6.88
N ALA A 39 5.77 -11.83 -5.66
CA ALA A 39 5.38 -11.11 -4.45
C ALA A 39 6.25 -9.86 -4.22
N SER A 40 7.55 -9.95 -4.50
CA SER A 40 8.50 -8.85 -4.44
C SER A 40 8.17 -7.77 -5.47
N VAL A 41 7.85 -8.17 -6.69
CA VAL A 41 7.44 -7.25 -7.76
C VAL A 41 6.12 -6.57 -7.42
N ALA A 42 5.12 -7.32 -6.99
CA ALA A 42 3.80 -6.81 -6.63
C ALA A 42 3.87 -5.85 -5.43
N GLN A 43 4.67 -6.14 -4.40
CA GLN A 43 4.90 -5.23 -3.27
C GLN A 43 5.50 -3.90 -3.74
N SER A 44 6.46 -3.99 -4.67
CA SER A 44 7.06 -2.80 -5.28
C SER A 44 6.08 -2.02 -6.15
N ARG A 45 4.99 -2.63 -6.64
CA ARG A 45 3.91 -1.93 -7.36
C ARG A 45 2.94 -1.28 -6.38
N ALA A 46 2.56 -1.98 -5.31
CA ALA A 46 1.71 -1.42 -4.25
C ALA A 46 2.31 -0.13 -3.67
N VAL A 47 3.62 -0.11 -3.38
CA VAL A 47 4.35 1.11 -2.94
C VAL A 47 4.10 2.29 -3.91
N ILE A 48 4.33 2.07 -5.21
CA ILE A 48 4.19 3.13 -6.21
C ILE A 48 2.74 3.58 -6.39
N CYS A 49 1.79 2.64 -6.38
CA CYS A 49 0.37 2.98 -6.42
C CYS A 49 0.02 3.88 -5.23
N GLN A 50 0.44 3.54 -4.01
CA GLN A 50 0.17 4.36 -2.83
C GLN A 50 0.82 5.74 -2.92
N GLU A 51 2.10 5.83 -3.31
CA GLU A 51 2.80 7.11 -3.49
C GLU A 51 2.05 8.03 -4.46
N LYS A 52 1.61 7.47 -5.60
CA LYS A 52 0.87 8.22 -6.63
C LYS A 52 -0.51 8.65 -6.13
N ASN A 53 -1.27 7.74 -5.54
CA ASN A 53 -2.66 7.98 -5.12
C ASN A 53 -2.77 8.88 -3.89
N LEU A 54 -1.76 8.88 -3.02
CA LEU A 54 -1.68 9.76 -1.85
C LEU A 54 -0.96 11.08 -2.16
N HIS A 55 -0.48 11.26 -3.39
CA HIS A 55 0.28 12.44 -3.80
C HIS A 55 1.48 12.74 -2.88
N LEU A 56 2.22 11.69 -2.50
CA LEU A 56 3.33 11.81 -1.57
C LEU A 56 4.51 12.56 -2.22
N ALA A 57 5.15 13.41 -1.42
CA ALA A 57 6.44 13.97 -1.77
C ALA A 57 7.54 12.89 -1.78
N PRO A 58 8.65 13.08 -2.51
CA PRO A 58 9.69 12.04 -2.65
C PRO A 58 10.34 11.54 -1.35
N TRP A 59 10.25 12.32 -0.25
CA TRP A 59 10.77 11.96 1.07
C TRP A 59 9.72 11.37 2.01
N GLN A 60 8.44 11.42 1.64
CA GLN A 60 7.36 10.82 2.42
C GLN A 60 7.27 9.33 2.11
N LEU A 61 6.83 8.54 3.09
CA LEU A 61 6.73 7.09 2.95
C LEU A 61 5.27 6.67 2.90
N PRO A 62 4.87 5.77 1.98
CA PRO A 62 3.50 5.29 1.91
C PRO A 62 3.16 4.36 3.09
N PRO A 63 1.86 4.17 3.40
CA PRO A 63 1.38 3.24 4.43
C PRO A 63 2.00 1.83 4.35
N THR A 64 2.21 1.30 3.13
CA THR A 64 2.78 -0.03 2.92
C THR A 64 4.28 -0.14 3.26
N SER A 65 4.99 0.97 3.44
CA SER A 65 6.43 0.95 3.71
C SER A 65 6.70 0.20 5.01
N ASN A 66 7.73 -0.67 5.03
CA ASN A 66 8.10 -1.40 6.24
C ASN A 66 8.46 -0.47 7.40
N THR A 67 9.00 0.72 7.11
CA THR A 67 9.31 1.73 8.14
C THR A 67 8.05 2.27 8.83
N ILE A 68 6.92 2.29 8.12
CA ILE A 68 5.61 2.65 8.68
C ILE A 68 4.98 1.41 9.32
N ALA A 69 4.81 0.35 8.54
CA ALA A 69 4.04 -0.83 8.94
C ALA A 69 4.64 -1.64 10.09
N ASN A 70 5.97 -1.72 10.20
CA ASN A 70 6.62 -2.47 11.28
C ASN A 70 6.81 -1.62 12.55
N HIS A 71 6.56 -0.32 12.49
CA HIS A 71 6.76 0.63 13.59
C HIS A 71 5.52 1.50 13.85
N LEU A 72 4.33 0.99 13.52
CA LEU A 72 3.09 1.75 13.51
C LEU A 72 2.84 2.50 14.82
N GLU A 73 2.98 1.83 15.97
CA GLU A 73 2.76 2.44 17.29
C GLU A 73 3.71 3.62 17.54
N THR A 74 4.98 3.50 17.16
CA THR A 74 5.95 4.59 17.32
C THR A 74 5.67 5.73 16.35
N VAL A 75 5.31 5.41 15.11
CA VAL A 75 4.99 6.40 14.07
C VAL A 75 3.78 7.24 14.44
N LEU A 76 2.76 6.64 15.08
CA LEU A 76 1.56 7.36 15.52
C LEU A 76 1.83 8.37 16.66
N LEU A 77 2.95 8.24 17.37
CA LEU A 77 3.38 9.18 18.41
C LEU A 77 4.20 10.35 17.85
N GLU A 78 4.67 10.28 16.60
CA GLU A 78 5.40 11.37 15.97
C GLU A 78 4.50 12.63 15.82
N PRO A 79 5.04 13.84 15.90
CA PRO A 79 4.29 15.05 15.57
C PRO A 79 3.95 15.08 14.08
N TYR A 80 2.85 15.73 13.73
CA TYR A 80 2.57 16.08 12.32
C TYR A 80 3.69 16.96 11.79
N GLY A 81 4.04 16.79 10.51
CA GLY A 81 5.13 17.57 9.92
C GLY A 81 5.54 17.12 8.54
N SER A 82 6.66 17.65 8.07
CA SER A 82 7.14 17.46 6.70
C SER A 82 7.50 16.00 6.37
N SER A 83 7.73 15.14 7.36
CA SER A 83 8.02 13.72 7.14
C SER A 83 6.81 12.93 6.62
N GLY A 84 5.58 13.39 6.88
CA GLY A 84 4.35 12.68 6.53
C GLY A 84 4.18 11.29 7.19
N ARG A 85 5.05 10.93 8.14
CA ARG A 85 5.11 9.58 8.69
C ARG A 85 3.88 9.27 9.52
N ARG A 86 3.50 10.19 10.41
CA ARG A 86 2.33 10.04 11.27
C ARG A 86 1.06 9.87 10.43
N GLU A 87 0.90 10.68 9.40
CA GLU A 87 -0.23 10.65 8.47
C GLU A 87 -0.34 9.29 7.75
N SER A 88 0.77 8.77 7.22
CA SER A 88 0.80 7.43 6.62
C SER A 88 0.49 6.32 7.64
N GLY A 89 0.93 6.49 8.89
CA GLY A 89 0.59 5.59 9.99
C GLY A 89 -0.90 5.61 10.32
N GLU A 90 -1.53 6.79 10.34
CA GLU A 90 -2.97 6.93 10.60
C GLU A 90 -3.82 6.26 9.51
N ILE A 91 -3.43 6.43 8.25
CA ILE A 91 -4.05 5.73 7.11
C ILE A 91 -3.88 4.22 7.27
N LEU A 92 -2.67 3.73 7.55
CA LEU A 92 -2.42 2.31 7.74
C LEU A 92 -3.27 1.74 8.88
N ARG A 93 -3.30 2.40 10.04
CA ARG A 93 -4.11 1.98 11.19
C ARG A 93 -5.58 1.85 10.79
N LYS A 94 -6.12 2.84 10.07
CA LYS A 94 -7.51 2.84 9.62
C LYS A 94 -7.79 1.67 8.66
N MET A 95 -6.90 1.41 7.71
CA MET A 95 -7.01 0.25 6.81
C MET A 95 -7.06 -1.07 7.57
N LEU A 96 -6.12 -1.27 8.51
CA LEU A 96 -6.04 -2.50 9.30
C LEU A 96 -7.28 -2.70 10.19
N GLN A 97 -7.80 -1.63 10.80
CA GLN A 97 -9.04 -1.66 11.58
C GLN A 97 -10.27 -2.08 10.75
N LEU A 98 -10.25 -1.80 9.45
CA LEU A 98 -11.29 -2.17 8.50
C LEU A 98 -11.06 -3.56 7.87
N GLY A 99 -10.01 -4.28 8.28
CA GLY A 99 -9.64 -5.59 7.72
C GLY A 99 -9.03 -5.52 6.31
N LEU A 100 -8.55 -4.35 5.89
CA LEU A 100 -7.89 -4.16 4.60
C LEU A 100 -6.41 -4.53 4.69
N SER A 101 -5.84 -4.97 3.57
CA SER A 101 -4.39 -5.22 3.49
C SER A 101 -3.61 -3.92 3.51
N ARG A 102 -2.43 -3.89 4.14
CA ARG A 102 -1.50 -2.74 4.02
C ARG A 102 -1.06 -2.47 2.56
N PHE A 103 -1.25 -3.44 1.67
CA PHE A 103 -0.84 -3.38 0.26
C PHE A 103 -1.94 -2.87 -0.68
N GLU A 104 -3.06 -2.33 -0.17
CA GLU A 104 -4.09 -1.71 -1.02
C GLU A 104 -3.48 -0.65 -1.96
N PRO A 105 -3.72 -0.71 -3.28
CA PRO A 105 -3.16 0.26 -4.22
C PRO A 105 -3.74 1.68 -4.06
N HIS A 106 -4.98 1.80 -3.59
CA HIS A 106 -5.70 3.06 -3.35
C HIS A 106 -6.19 3.15 -1.89
N PRO A 107 -5.31 3.46 -0.91
CA PRO A 107 -5.63 3.39 0.52
C PRO A 107 -6.90 4.14 0.92
N LEU A 108 -7.04 5.41 0.53
CA LEU A 108 -8.18 6.24 0.92
C LEU A 108 -9.49 5.78 0.28
N GLN A 109 -9.44 5.31 -0.97
CA GLN A 109 -10.60 4.74 -1.64
C GLN A 109 -11.04 3.44 -0.96
N ALA A 110 -10.10 2.54 -0.67
CA ALA A 110 -10.39 1.27 -0.01
C ALA A 110 -11.01 1.47 1.39
N ILE A 111 -10.51 2.47 2.15
CA ILE A 111 -11.11 2.89 3.42
C ILE A 111 -12.56 3.32 3.20
N ALA A 112 -12.82 4.26 2.28
CA ALA A 112 -14.16 4.76 2.03
C ALA A 112 -15.15 3.66 1.64
N GLU A 113 -14.73 2.73 0.77
CA GLU A 113 -15.55 1.59 0.35
C GLU A 113 -15.82 0.59 1.49
N ALA A 114 -14.84 0.37 2.38
CA ALA A 114 -15.02 -0.49 3.55
C ALA A 114 -15.95 0.13 4.59
N GLU A 115 -15.85 1.44 4.83
CA GLU A 115 -16.75 2.17 5.72
C GLU A 115 -18.19 2.15 5.21
N GLN A 116 -18.40 2.36 3.90
CA GLN A 116 -19.73 2.25 3.29
C GLN A 116 -20.33 0.85 3.46
N ARG A 117 -19.55 -0.21 3.26
CA ARG A 117 -20.01 -1.60 3.46
C ARG A 117 -20.38 -1.91 4.92
N GLN A 118 -19.73 -1.27 5.90
CA GLN A 118 -20.07 -1.44 7.30
C GLN A 118 -21.34 -0.66 7.70
N ALA A 119 -21.58 0.51 7.10
CA ALA A 119 -22.76 1.32 7.38
C ALA A 119 -24.09 0.75 6.84
N VAL A 120 -24.02 -0.14 5.84
CA VAL A 120 -25.19 -0.80 5.22
C VAL A 120 -25.55 -2.13 5.91
N LYS A 121 -24.70 -2.62 6.81
CA LYS A 121 -24.94 -3.82 7.62
C LYS A 121 -25.67 -3.48 8.91
#